data_AF-A0AAX0L1L7-F1
#
_entry.id   AF-A0AAX0L1L7-F1
#
_cell.length_a   1.000
_cell.length_b   1.000
_cell.length_c   1.000
_cell.angle_alpha   90.00
_cell.angle_beta   90.00
_cell.angle_gamma   90.00
#
_symmetry.space_group_name_H-M   'P 1'
#
loop_
_entity.id
_entity.type
_entity.pdbx_description
1 polymer ?
#
loop_
_entity_poly.entity_id
_entity_poly.type
_entity_poly.pdbx_seq_one_letter_code
_entity_poly.pdbx_strand_id
1 'polypeptide(L)'
;MPHDHSHHHLDETASDNRVLWAVVVNVVLTFAQVAGGAIAGSMALIADGVHNFSDAAALVIDLATAALTYALSKHSLNIRAAFLHNLADAGASVAVIIGGVVILLYDWRLVDPILTIGISVFILWHVFTDLKPVLRILMLGAPPEKDCTEVRVALGAVEGVESVHHVHLWQIDERRISVEAHLVLAEGQDYAPVIARAKGMLAHRFDIHHATLEPESAVLGCADHPAH
;
A
#
# COMPACT_ATOMS: atom_id res chain seq x y z
N MET A 1 8.05 -50.03 -0.84
CA MET A 1 6.71 -49.74 -0.30
C MET A 1 6.63 -48.23 -0.17
N PRO A 2 5.78 -47.53 -0.94
CA PRO A 2 5.61 -46.09 -0.81
C PRO A 2 4.58 -45.80 0.29
N HIS A 3 4.88 -44.81 1.13
CA HIS A 3 3.96 -44.29 2.14
C HIS A 3 3.07 -43.24 1.48
N ASP A 4 1.76 -43.50 1.46
CA ASP A 4 0.73 -42.53 1.11
C ASP A 4 0.63 -41.47 2.23
N HIS A 5 0.88 -40.21 1.87
CA HIS A 5 0.55 -39.07 2.71
C HIS A 5 -0.82 -38.53 2.27
N SER A 6 -1.85 -38.88 3.04
CA SER A 6 -3.20 -38.32 2.92
C SER A 6 -3.19 -36.86 3.37
N HIS A 7 -3.19 -35.92 2.43
CA HIS A 7 -3.43 -34.52 2.70
C HIS A 7 -4.93 -34.31 2.94
N HIS A 8 -5.30 -34.07 4.20
CA HIS A 8 -6.63 -33.60 4.58
C HIS A 8 -6.79 -32.17 4.03
N HIS A 9 -7.50 -32.04 2.91
CA HIS A 9 -7.97 -30.74 2.42
C HIS A 9 -8.94 -30.18 3.47
N LEU A 10 -8.55 -29.07 4.11
CA LEU A 10 -9.47 -28.22 4.85
C LEU A 10 -10.28 -27.44 3.82
N ASP A 11 -11.60 -27.64 3.80
CA ASP A 11 -12.54 -26.90 2.97
C ASP A 11 -12.44 -25.39 3.25
N GLU A 12 -11.78 -24.68 2.33
CA GLU A 12 -11.63 -23.22 2.30
C GLU A 12 -12.93 -22.48 1.95
N THR A 13 -14.03 -23.23 1.71
CA THR A 13 -15.35 -22.70 1.32
C THR A 13 -16.37 -22.65 2.47
N ALA A 14 -16.03 -23.16 3.66
CA ALA A 14 -16.93 -23.20 4.81
C ALA A 14 -16.93 -21.94 5.68
N SER A 15 -16.02 -20.99 5.44
CA SER A 15 -15.91 -19.73 6.21
C SER A 15 -16.93 -18.67 5.77
N ASP A 16 -17.11 -18.49 4.46
CA ASP A 16 -17.84 -17.36 3.90
C ASP A 16 -19.36 -17.45 4.15
N ASN A 17 -19.93 -18.65 3.96
CA ASN A 17 -21.37 -18.87 4.14
C ASN A 17 -21.79 -18.82 5.63
N ARG A 18 -20.88 -19.11 6.56
CA ARG A 18 -21.13 -19.02 8.01
C ARG A 18 -21.22 -17.57 8.49
N VAL A 19 -20.34 -16.72 7.96
CA VAL A 19 -20.35 -15.29 8.26
C VAL A 19 -21.57 -14.62 7.63
N LEU A 20 -21.90 -14.96 6.38
CA LEU A 20 -23.13 -14.49 5.73
C LEU A 20 -24.38 -14.90 6.52
N TRP A 21 -24.46 -16.14 6.97
CA TRP A 21 -25.56 -16.61 7.82
C TRP A 21 -25.65 -15.87 9.16
N ALA A 22 -24.51 -15.58 9.79
CA ALA A 22 -24.47 -14.81 11.03
C ALA A 22 -24.99 -13.38 10.83
N VAL A 23 -24.59 -12.71 9.74
CA VAL A 23 -25.08 -11.36 9.38
C VAL A 23 -26.59 -11.37 9.13
N VAL A 24 -27.08 -12.31 8.32
CA VAL A 24 -28.52 -12.41 7.98
C VAL A 24 -29.37 -12.66 9.22
N VAL A 25 -28.97 -13.61 10.08
CA VAL A 25 -29.68 -13.90 11.33
C VAL A 25 -29.69 -12.67 12.24
N ASN A 26 -28.56 -11.96 12.35
CA ASN A 26 -28.48 -10.81 13.24
C ASN A 26 -29.33 -9.63 12.76
N VAL A 27 -29.38 -9.37 11.46
CA VAL A 27 -30.26 -8.34 10.86
C VAL A 27 -31.73 -8.70 11.08
N VAL A 28 -32.13 -9.95 10.84
CA VAL A 28 -33.52 -10.39 11.05
C VAL A 28 -33.94 -10.28 12.51
N LEU A 29 -33.06 -10.67 13.44
CA LEU A 29 -33.33 -10.57 14.88
C LEU A 29 -33.49 -9.12 15.34
N THR A 30 -32.64 -8.23 14.83
CA THR A 30 -32.72 -6.77 15.04
C THR A 30 -34.10 -6.22 14.66
N PHE A 31 -34.59 -6.53 13.45
CA PHE A 31 -35.91 -6.07 13.02
C PHE A 31 -37.05 -6.65 13.87
N ALA A 32 -36.93 -7.92 14.29
CA ALA A 32 -37.91 -8.55 15.17
C ALA A 32 -37.95 -7.89 16.56
N GLN A 33 -36.80 -7.50 17.13
CA GLN A 33 -36.73 -6.79 18.42
C GLN A 33 -37.31 -5.38 18.35
N VAL A 34 -37.03 -4.63 17.29
CA VAL A 34 -37.60 -3.28 17.09
C VAL A 34 -39.12 -3.34 16.93
N ALA A 35 -39.63 -4.27 16.12
CA ALA A 35 -41.07 -4.47 15.94
C ALA A 35 -41.75 -4.96 17.23
N GLY A 36 -41.13 -5.91 17.93
CA GLY A 36 -41.61 -6.39 19.22
C GLY A 36 -41.61 -5.30 20.29
N GLY A 37 -40.57 -4.47 20.35
CA GLY A 37 -40.47 -3.32 21.25
C GLY A 37 -41.53 -2.25 20.98
N ALA A 38 -41.84 -1.98 19.72
CA ALA A 38 -42.90 -1.04 19.32
C ALA A 38 -44.30 -1.54 19.69
N ILE A 39 -44.59 -2.84 19.49
CA ILE A 39 -45.87 -3.46 19.88
C ILE A 39 -46.00 -3.53 21.40
N ALA A 40 -44.91 -3.79 22.12
CA ALA A 40 -44.88 -3.88 23.57
C ALA A 40 -44.77 -2.53 24.30
N GLY A 41 -44.57 -1.42 23.58
CA GLY A 41 -44.38 -0.09 24.17
C GLY A 41 -43.11 0.06 25.01
N SER A 42 -42.07 -0.76 24.76
CA SER A 42 -40.85 -0.81 25.57
C SER A 42 -39.70 -0.07 24.89
N MET A 43 -39.32 1.08 25.46
CA MET A 43 -38.15 1.85 25.00
C MET A 43 -36.83 1.09 25.14
N ALA A 44 -36.74 0.15 26.09
CA ALA A 44 -35.55 -0.68 26.29
C ALA A 44 -35.32 -1.66 25.13
N LEU A 45 -36.39 -2.32 24.65
CA LEU A 45 -36.31 -3.24 23.50
C LEU A 45 -36.00 -2.50 22.19
N ILE A 46 -36.45 -1.26 22.07
CA ILE A 46 -36.13 -0.41 20.92
C ILE A 46 -34.65 -0.02 20.96
N ALA A 47 -34.11 0.33 22.13
CA ALA A 47 -32.69 0.67 22.30
C ALA A 47 -31.78 -0.54 21.97
N ASP A 48 -32.13 -1.73 22.43
CA ASP A 48 -31.40 -2.97 22.11
C ASP A 48 -31.41 -3.26 20.59
N GLY A 49 -32.55 -3.04 19.93
CA GLY A 49 -32.67 -3.17 18.48
C GLY A 49 -31.80 -2.15 17.72
N VAL A 50 -31.73 -0.90 18.19
CA VAL A 50 -30.86 0.11 17.55
C VAL A 50 -29.38 -0.24 17.72
N HIS A 51 -28.98 -0.76 18.89
CA HIS A 51 -27.60 -1.18 19.13
C HIS A 51 -27.20 -2.33 18.20
N ASN A 52 -28.04 -3.37 18.12
CA ASN A 52 -27.76 -4.53 17.29
C ASN A 52 -27.75 -4.22 15.78
N PHE A 53 -28.53 -3.22 15.34
CA PHE A 53 -28.47 -2.69 13.98
C PHE A 53 -27.10 -2.04 13.67
N SER A 54 -26.59 -1.24 14.60
CA SER A 54 -25.29 -0.58 14.47
C SER A 54 -24.16 -1.60 14.35
N ASP A 55 -24.20 -2.66 15.17
CA ASP A 55 -23.19 -3.73 15.14
C ASP A 55 -23.22 -4.51 13.83
N ALA A 56 -24.42 -4.80 13.30
CA ALA A 56 -24.58 -5.44 12.00
C ALA A 56 -24.07 -4.55 10.85
N ALA A 57 -24.32 -3.25 10.89
CA ALA A 57 -23.82 -2.30 9.91
C ALA A 57 -22.29 -2.20 9.94
N ALA A 58 -21.69 -2.15 11.14
CA ALA A 58 -20.24 -2.16 11.31
C ALA A 58 -19.61 -3.43 10.73
N LEU A 59 -20.18 -4.61 11.01
CA LEU A 59 -19.68 -5.88 10.47
C LEU A 59 -19.72 -5.94 8.94
N VAL A 60 -20.76 -5.38 8.31
CA VAL A 60 -20.87 -5.30 6.84
C VAL A 60 -19.80 -4.37 6.26
N ILE A 61 -19.57 -3.23 6.89
CA ILE A 61 -18.53 -2.27 6.47
C ILE A 61 -17.14 -2.90 6.64
N ASP A 62 -16.89 -3.60 7.74
CA ASP A 62 -15.62 -4.30 8.00
C ASP A 62 -15.38 -5.41 6.98
N LEU A 63 -16.40 -6.22 6.64
CA LEU A 63 -16.27 -7.23 5.60
C LEU A 63 -16.04 -6.62 4.22
N ALA A 64 -16.76 -5.56 3.87
CA ALA A 64 -16.57 -4.87 2.60
C ALA A 64 -15.16 -4.28 2.50
N THR A 65 -14.66 -3.70 3.59
CA THR A 65 -13.31 -3.13 3.68
C THR A 65 -12.25 -4.23 3.63
N ALA A 66 -12.43 -5.34 4.34
CA ALA A 66 -11.53 -6.49 4.31
C ALA A 66 -11.51 -7.15 2.91
N ALA A 67 -12.67 -7.33 2.27
CA ALA A 67 -12.77 -7.90 0.93
C ALA A 67 -12.17 -6.97 -0.13
N LEU A 68 -12.42 -5.67 -0.03
CA LEU A 68 -11.80 -4.66 -0.91
C LEU A 68 -10.28 -4.63 -0.69
N THR A 69 -9.83 -4.64 0.57
CA THR A 69 -8.42 -4.65 0.92
C THR A 69 -7.73 -5.92 0.45
N TYR A 70 -8.36 -7.09 0.57
CA TYR A 70 -7.87 -8.38 0.10
C TYR A 70 -7.85 -8.49 -1.43
N ALA A 71 -8.87 -7.98 -2.12
CA ALA A 71 -8.88 -7.87 -3.57
C ALA A 71 -7.78 -6.94 -4.08
N LEU A 72 -7.46 -5.89 -3.31
CA LEU A 72 -6.36 -4.98 -3.55
C LEU A 72 -5.01 -5.52 -3.03
N SER A 73 -4.98 -6.57 -2.19
CA SER A 73 -3.80 -6.96 -1.38
C SER A 73 -2.67 -7.63 -2.15
N LYS A 74 -2.76 -7.70 -3.48
CA LYS A 74 -1.67 -8.18 -4.33
C LYS A 74 -0.82 -6.99 -4.79
N HIS A 75 0.07 -6.54 -3.90
CA HIS A 75 1.35 -5.86 -4.21
C HIS A 75 1.45 -4.30 -4.31
N SER A 76 0.80 -3.48 -3.48
CA SER A 76 0.99 -2.00 -3.49
C SER A 76 1.31 -1.40 -2.10
N LEU A 77 2.08 -0.30 -2.07
CA LEU A 77 2.33 0.51 -0.86
C LEU A 77 1.02 0.94 -0.22
N ASN A 78 -0.03 1.12 -1.03
CA ASN A 78 -1.39 1.37 -0.59
C ASN A 78 -1.91 0.36 0.45
N ILE A 79 -1.60 -0.94 0.33
CA ILE A 79 -2.08 -1.97 1.28
C ILE A 79 -1.28 -1.92 2.57
N ARG A 80 0.04 -1.70 2.49
CA ARG A 80 0.88 -1.54 3.68
C ARG A 80 0.43 -0.32 4.47
N ALA A 81 0.13 0.78 3.80
CA ALA A 81 -0.43 1.98 4.40
C ALA A 81 -1.79 1.68 5.06
N ALA A 82 -2.71 1.00 4.35
CA ALA A 82 -4.01 0.62 4.89
C ALA A 82 -3.91 -0.31 6.11
N PHE A 83 -2.98 -1.28 6.11
CA PHE A 83 -2.75 -2.18 7.24
C PHE A 83 -2.18 -1.45 8.45
N LEU A 84 -1.17 -0.58 8.26
CA LEU A 84 -0.61 0.23 9.34
C LEU A 84 -1.68 1.16 9.94
N HIS A 85 -2.51 1.76 9.09
CA HIS A 85 -3.62 2.60 9.50
C HIS A 85 -4.65 1.83 10.34
N ASN A 86 -5.10 0.66 9.87
CA ASN A 86 -6.04 -0.17 10.63
C ASN A 86 -5.46 -0.64 11.98
N LEU A 87 -4.17 -0.96 12.03
CA LEU A 87 -3.50 -1.31 13.27
C LEU A 87 -3.41 -0.12 14.25
N ALA A 88 -3.13 1.06 13.72
CA ALA A 88 -3.12 2.32 14.48
C ALA A 88 -4.50 2.62 15.08
N ASP A 89 -5.56 2.47 14.29
CA ASP A 89 -6.95 2.69 14.72
C ASP A 89 -7.41 1.65 15.76
N ALA A 90 -7.03 0.38 15.59
CA ALA A 90 -7.29 -0.67 16.57
C ALA A 90 -6.59 -0.37 17.90
N GLY A 91 -5.32 0.06 17.85
CA GLY A 91 -4.56 0.47 19.03
C GLY A 91 -5.19 1.67 19.75
N ALA A 92 -5.64 2.68 19.00
CA ALA A 92 -6.34 3.84 19.54
C ALA A 92 -7.66 3.44 20.22
N SER A 93 -8.44 2.55 19.60
CA SER A 93 -9.71 2.04 20.14
C SER A 93 -9.50 1.30 21.47
N VAL A 94 -8.49 0.43 21.54
CA VAL A 94 -8.11 -0.27 22.78
C VAL A 94 -7.72 0.72 23.87
N ALA A 95 -6.95 1.76 23.54
CA ALA A 95 -6.54 2.78 24.48
C ALA A 95 -7.75 3.54 25.07
N VAL A 96 -8.73 3.89 24.23
CA VAL A 96 -9.98 4.55 24.67
C VAL A 96 -10.80 3.64 25.58
N ILE A 97 -10.95 2.35 25.24
CA ILE A 97 -11.67 1.38 26.07
C ILE A 97 -11.04 1.27 27.47
N ILE A 98 -9.70 1.12 27.52
CA ILE A 98 -8.97 1.08 28.80
C ILE A 98 -9.17 2.39 29.57
N GLY A 99 -9.08 3.53 28.90
CA GLY A 99 -9.35 4.84 29.49
C GLY A 99 -10.73 4.95 30.11
N GLY A 100 -11.77 4.51 29.39
CA GLY A 100 -13.15 4.47 29.87
C GLY A 100 -13.33 3.59 31.11
N VAL A 101 -12.71 2.41 31.13
CA VAL A 101 -12.73 1.51 32.32
C VAL A 101 -12.07 2.18 33.52
N VAL A 102 -10.94 2.85 33.34
CA VAL A 102 -10.25 3.57 34.42
C VAL A 102 -11.12 4.70 34.97
N ILE A 103 -11.81 5.44 34.10
CA ILE A 103 -12.73 6.52 34.50
C ILE A 103 -13.88 5.93 35.33
N LEU A 104 -14.49 4.82 34.91
CA LEU A 104 -15.60 4.20 35.64
C LEU A 104 -15.20 3.65 37.01
N LEU A 105 -14.00 3.08 37.14
CA LEU A 105 -13.55 2.46 38.39
C LEU A 105 -12.95 3.44 39.39
N TYR A 106 -12.26 4.49 38.93
CA TYR A 106 -11.47 5.39 39.77
C TYR A 106 -11.97 6.86 39.75
N ASP A 107 -13.02 7.19 38.97
CA ASP A 107 -13.53 8.55 38.70
C ASP A 107 -12.42 9.54 38.27
N TRP A 108 -11.36 8.99 37.66
CA TRP A 108 -10.18 9.77 37.25
C TRP A 108 -10.42 10.45 35.91
N ARG A 109 -11.17 11.55 35.94
CA ARG A 109 -11.64 12.28 34.74
C ARG A 109 -10.54 12.96 33.92
N LEU A 110 -9.33 13.11 34.46
CA LEU A 110 -8.18 13.64 33.71
C LEU A 110 -7.63 12.65 32.68
N VAL A 111 -7.99 11.37 32.78
CA VAL A 111 -7.56 10.32 31.84
C VAL A 111 -8.06 10.62 30.42
N ASP A 112 -9.31 11.08 30.29
CA ASP A 112 -9.94 11.40 29.00
C ASP A 112 -9.17 12.46 28.19
N PRO A 113 -8.93 13.70 28.70
CA PRO A 113 -8.19 14.71 27.95
C PRO A 113 -6.73 14.32 27.66
N ILE A 114 -6.07 13.54 28.53
CA ILE A 114 -4.71 13.04 28.28
C ILE A 114 -4.72 12.04 27.10
N LEU A 115 -5.67 11.10 27.10
CA LEU A 115 -5.83 10.13 26.03
C LEU A 115 -6.17 10.81 24.70
N THR A 116 -7.12 11.75 24.70
CA THR A 116 -7.50 12.47 23.48
C THR A 116 -6.32 13.22 22.88
N ILE A 117 -5.54 13.93 23.69
CA ILE A 117 -4.35 14.66 23.22
C ILE A 117 -3.29 13.68 22.70
N GLY A 118 -3.05 12.58 23.43
CA GLY A 118 -2.08 11.55 23.05
C GLY A 118 -2.41 10.91 21.70
N ILE A 119 -3.67 10.49 21.52
CA ILE A 119 -4.16 9.92 20.26
C ILE A 119 -4.07 10.96 19.14
N SER A 120 -4.45 12.22 19.40
CA SER A 120 -4.37 13.29 18.39
C SER A 120 -2.94 13.52 17.89
N VAL A 121 -1.96 13.55 18.80
CA VAL A 121 -0.53 13.69 18.43
C VAL A 121 -0.04 12.46 17.67
N PHE A 122 -0.44 11.26 18.09
CA PHE A 122 -0.07 10.02 17.41
C PHE A 122 -0.60 9.98 15.97
N ILE A 123 -1.89 10.29 15.77
CA ILE A 123 -2.50 10.38 14.43
C ILE A 123 -1.77 11.40 13.58
N LEU A 124 -1.48 12.59 14.13
CA LEU A 124 -0.80 13.65 13.40
C LEU A 124 0.60 13.21 12.93
N TRP A 125 1.37 12.56 13.81
CA TRP A 125 2.69 12.02 13.46
C TRP A 125 2.61 10.91 12.39
N HIS A 126 1.61 10.04 12.48
CA HIS A 126 1.36 8.98 11.51
C HIS A 126 1.10 9.56 10.10
N VAL A 127 0.20 10.54 10.00
CA VAL A 127 -0.12 11.23 8.75
C VAL A 127 1.13 11.84 8.10
N PHE A 128 1.98 12.52 8.86
CA PHE A 128 3.20 13.11 8.31
C PHE A 128 4.22 12.09 7.84
N THR A 129 4.24 10.90 8.45
CA THR A 129 5.16 9.83 8.06
C THR A 129 4.71 9.18 6.76
N ASP A 130 3.41 8.97 6.59
CA ASP A 130 2.83 8.37 5.39
C ASP A 130 2.79 9.31 4.19
N LEU A 131 2.71 10.62 4.43
CA LEU A 131 2.67 11.62 3.36
C LEU A 131 4.00 11.74 2.60
N LYS A 132 5.14 11.47 3.25
CA LYS A 132 6.47 11.61 2.66
C LYS A 132 6.68 10.78 1.38
N PRO A 133 6.40 9.46 1.36
CA PRO A 133 6.47 8.66 0.13
C PRO A 133 5.58 9.19 -1.00
N VAL A 134 4.34 9.59 -0.68
CA VAL A 134 3.38 10.09 -1.68
C VAL A 134 3.87 11.38 -2.31
N LEU A 135 4.31 12.34 -1.49
CA LEU A 135 4.90 13.58 -1.99
C LEU A 135 6.11 13.32 -2.87
N ARG A 136 6.96 12.34 -2.52
CA ARG A 136 8.11 11.98 -3.35
C ARG A 136 7.69 11.49 -4.73
N ILE A 137 6.72 10.58 -4.81
CA ILE A 137 6.24 10.06 -6.11
C ILE A 137 5.63 11.22 -6.93
N LEU A 138 4.82 12.08 -6.30
CA LEU A 138 4.23 13.24 -6.97
C LEU A 138 5.28 14.26 -7.46
N MET A 139 6.39 14.39 -6.75
CA MET A 139 7.52 15.24 -7.13
C MET A 139 8.49 14.55 -8.11
N LEU A 140 8.16 13.34 -8.60
CA LEU A 140 9.06 12.51 -9.41
C LEU A 140 10.43 12.34 -8.74
N GLY A 141 10.46 12.13 -7.43
CA GLY A 141 11.71 11.94 -6.71
C GLY A 141 12.41 10.65 -7.12
N ALA A 142 13.74 10.63 -7.01
CA ALA A 142 14.54 9.45 -7.28
C ALA A 142 14.16 8.27 -6.35
N PRO A 143 14.07 7.03 -6.88
CA PRO A 143 13.73 5.86 -6.07
C PRO A 143 14.84 5.57 -5.04
N PRO A 144 14.51 5.37 -3.76
CA PRO A 144 15.51 5.16 -2.71
C PRO A 144 16.23 3.81 -2.78
N GLU A 145 15.65 2.84 -3.50
CA GLU A 145 16.11 1.45 -3.56
C GLU A 145 17.13 1.18 -4.68
N LYS A 146 17.22 2.04 -5.69
CA LYS A 146 18.08 1.84 -6.86
C LYS A 146 19.11 2.97 -6.97
N ASP A 147 20.38 2.62 -6.87
CA ASP A 147 21.48 3.58 -6.98
C ASP A 147 21.68 3.99 -8.45
N CYS A 148 21.56 5.29 -8.73
CA CYS A 148 21.88 5.87 -10.03
C CYS A 148 23.29 5.49 -10.51
N THR A 149 24.22 5.32 -9.57
CA THR A 149 25.59 4.92 -9.85
C THR A 149 25.67 3.51 -10.41
N GLU A 150 24.90 2.57 -9.87
CA GLU A 150 24.90 1.18 -10.33
C GLU A 150 24.33 1.07 -11.74
N VAL A 151 23.23 1.79 -12.02
CA VAL A 151 22.61 1.82 -13.35
C VAL A 151 23.56 2.44 -14.38
N ARG A 152 24.25 3.53 -14.03
CA ARG A 152 25.26 4.16 -14.88
C ARG A 152 26.41 3.21 -15.21
N VAL A 153 26.94 2.51 -14.21
CA VAL A 153 28.04 1.54 -14.39
C VAL A 153 27.59 0.37 -15.26
N ALA A 154 26.37 -0.13 -15.05
CA ALA A 154 25.84 -1.22 -15.85
C ALA A 154 25.59 -0.83 -17.31
N LEU A 155 25.11 0.39 -17.56
CA LEU A 155 24.95 0.93 -18.92
C LEU A 155 26.31 1.12 -19.62
N GLY A 156 27.33 1.58 -18.90
CA GLY A 156 28.70 1.72 -19.44
C GLY A 156 29.39 0.38 -19.74
N ALA A 157 28.88 -0.73 -19.21
CA ALA A 157 29.39 -2.07 -19.50
C ALA A 157 28.73 -2.73 -20.73
N VAL A 158 27.76 -2.08 -21.36
CA VAL A 158 27.09 -2.60 -22.56
C VAL A 158 28.01 -2.48 -23.77
N GLU A 159 28.14 -3.57 -24.54
CA GLU A 159 28.96 -3.59 -25.75
C GLU A 159 28.52 -2.52 -26.77
N GLY A 160 29.47 -1.68 -27.19
CA GLY A 160 29.25 -0.55 -28.10
C GLY A 160 29.00 0.79 -27.41
N VAL A 161 28.95 0.83 -26.08
CA VAL A 161 28.90 2.06 -25.28
C VAL A 161 30.32 2.44 -24.87
N GLU A 162 30.70 3.69 -25.13
CA GLU A 162 31.98 4.28 -24.71
C GLU A 162 31.84 4.99 -23.36
N SER A 163 30.80 5.80 -23.19
CA SER A 163 30.49 6.48 -21.93
C SER A 163 28.99 6.74 -21.76
N VAL A 164 28.59 7.07 -20.53
CA VAL A 164 27.19 7.35 -20.15
C VAL A 164 27.14 8.60 -19.29
N HIS A 165 26.27 9.53 -19.66
CA HIS A 165 26.08 10.82 -18.98
C HIS A 165 24.60 11.11 -18.72
N HIS A 166 24.32 12.10 -17.87
CA HIS A 166 22.97 12.56 -17.50
C HIS A 166 21.98 11.43 -17.16
N VAL A 167 22.42 10.47 -16.33
CA VAL A 167 21.55 9.38 -15.88
C VAL A 167 20.57 9.91 -14.84
N HIS A 168 19.30 10.01 -15.21
CA HIS A 168 18.21 10.35 -14.31
C HIS A 168 17.29 9.14 -14.11
N LEU A 169 16.97 8.88 -12.84
CA LEU A 169 15.99 7.86 -12.44
C LEU A 169 14.78 8.53 -11.84
N TRP A 170 13.63 8.25 -12.45
CA TRP A 170 12.35 8.81 -12.08
C TRP A 170 11.43 7.70 -11.60
N GLN A 171 10.78 7.88 -10.46
CA GLN A 171 9.76 6.95 -9.99
C GLN A 171 8.38 7.42 -10.49
N ILE A 172 7.79 6.68 -11.44
CA ILE A 172 6.48 7.02 -12.00
C ILE A 172 5.36 6.59 -11.04
N ASP A 173 5.49 5.39 -10.48
CA ASP A 173 4.60 4.87 -9.46
C ASP A 173 5.36 3.95 -8.50
N GLU A 174 4.64 3.24 -7.64
CA GLU A 174 5.20 2.36 -6.62
C GLU A 174 6.10 1.24 -7.18
N ARG A 175 6.00 0.90 -8.47
CA ARG A 175 6.76 -0.21 -9.08
C ARG A 175 7.49 0.18 -10.37
N ARG A 176 6.97 1.15 -11.10
CA ARG A 176 7.52 1.58 -12.38
C ARG A 176 8.53 2.69 -12.16
N ILE A 177 9.75 2.37 -12.54
CA ILE A 177 10.87 3.30 -12.60
C ILE A 177 11.16 3.56 -14.08
N SER A 178 11.41 4.82 -14.39
CA SER A 178 11.87 5.27 -15.69
C SER A 178 13.33 5.71 -15.61
N VAL A 179 14.08 5.41 -16.66
CA VAL A 179 15.46 5.88 -16.83
C VAL A 179 15.55 6.78 -18.04
N GLU A 180 16.24 7.88 -17.88
CA GLU A 180 16.69 8.76 -18.94
C GLU A 180 18.22 8.83 -18.88
N ALA A 181 18.89 8.60 -20.01
CA ALA A 181 20.35 8.63 -20.06
C ALA A 181 20.87 8.91 -21.47
N HIS A 182 22.02 9.57 -21.53
CA HIS A 182 22.76 9.83 -22.76
C HIS A 182 23.87 8.79 -22.89
N LEU A 183 23.91 8.10 -24.03
CA LEU A 183 24.87 7.03 -24.32
C LEU A 183 25.78 7.47 -25.46
N VAL A 184 27.06 7.64 -25.15
CA VAL A 184 28.09 7.86 -26.17
C VAL A 184 28.44 6.52 -26.78
N LEU A 185 28.20 6.38 -28.07
CA LEU A 185 28.46 5.17 -28.83
C LEU A 185 29.90 5.16 -29.35
N ALA A 186 30.53 3.99 -29.30
CA ALA A 186 31.84 3.80 -29.90
C ALA A 186 31.82 4.03 -31.43
N GLU A 187 32.91 4.54 -31.97
CA GLU A 187 33.01 4.92 -33.38
C GLU A 187 32.66 3.74 -34.32
N GLY A 188 31.78 4.00 -35.30
CA GLY A 188 31.35 3.00 -36.28
C GLY A 188 30.28 1.99 -35.81
N GLN A 189 29.75 2.13 -34.59
CA GLN A 189 28.62 1.33 -34.13
C GLN A 189 27.28 1.88 -34.61
N ASP A 190 26.34 0.98 -34.94
CA ASP A 190 24.94 1.34 -35.17
C ASP A 190 24.21 1.51 -33.82
N TYR A 191 23.42 2.58 -33.68
CA TYR A 191 22.74 2.93 -32.44
C TYR A 191 21.62 1.96 -32.11
N ALA A 192 20.90 1.45 -33.11
CA ALA A 192 19.74 0.59 -32.91
C ALA A 192 20.04 -0.71 -32.12
N PRO A 193 21.06 -1.51 -32.47
CA PRO A 193 21.40 -2.71 -31.71
C PRO A 193 21.97 -2.40 -30.32
N VAL A 194 22.73 -1.31 -30.15
CA VAL A 194 23.28 -0.92 -28.85
C VAL A 194 22.17 -0.52 -27.89
N ILE A 195 21.23 0.32 -28.34
CA ILE A 195 20.06 0.74 -27.54
C ILE A 195 19.20 -0.48 -27.18
N ALA A 196 18.98 -1.42 -28.11
CA ALA A 196 18.20 -2.63 -27.83
C ALA A 196 18.86 -3.50 -26.74
N ARG A 197 20.20 -3.68 -26.79
CA ARG A 197 20.95 -4.37 -25.74
C ARG A 197 20.87 -3.65 -24.39
N ALA A 198 21.04 -2.33 -24.38
CA ALA A 198 20.95 -1.53 -23.17
C ALA A 198 19.55 -1.61 -22.53
N LYS A 199 18.48 -1.48 -23.31
CA LYS A 199 17.10 -1.65 -22.84
C LYS A 199 16.83 -3.06 -22.32
N GLY A 200 17.33 -4.09 -23.00
CA GLY A 200 17.22 -5.48 -22.55
C GLY A 200 17.93 -5.72 -21.21
N MET A 201 19.12 -5.14 -21.03
CA MET A 201 19.87 -5.19 -19.78
C MET A 201 19.12 -4.50 -18.63
N LEU A 202 18.59 -3.28 -18.88
CA LEU A 202 17.79 -2.54 -17.90
C LEU A 202 16.54 -3.32 -17.47
N ALA A 203 15.85 -3.95 -18.41
CA ALA A 203 14.68 -4.78 -18.12
C ALA A 203 15.04 -6.04 -17.31
N HIS A 204 16.10 -6.75 -17.68
CA HIS A 204 16.43 -8.04 -17.05
C HIS A 204 17.13 -7.88 -15.69
N ARG A 205 18.05 -6.92 -15.55
CA ARG A 205 18.85 -6.75 -14.32
C ARG A 205 18.17 -5.84 -13.31
N PHE A 206 17.49 -4.80 -13.78
CA PHE A 206 16.94 -3.77 -12.91
C PHE A 206 15.40 -3.70 -12.94
N ASP A 207 14.70 -4.53 -13.72
CA ASP A 207 13.24 -4.48 -13.89
C ASP A 207 12.75 -3.09 -14.35
N ILE A 208 13.52 -2.44 -15.23
CA ILE A 208 13.22 -1.13 -15.79
C ILE A 208 12.78 -1.32 -17.25
N HIS A 209 11.47 -1.22 -17.47
CA HIS A 209 10.86 -1.42 -18.81
C HIS A 209 10.64 -0.10 -19.57
N HIS A 210 10.66 1.03 -18.88
CA HIS A 210 10.54 2.35 -19.49
C HIS A 210 11.90 3.05 -19.46
N ALA A 211 12.54 3.20 -20.61
CA ALA A 211 13.84 3.84 -20.74
C ALA A 211 13.93 4.68 -22.01
N THR A 212 14.29 5.94 -21.85
CA THR A 212 14.63 6.88 -22.92
C THR A 212 16.14 7.00 -22.96
N LEU A 213 16.73 6.51 -24.05
CA LEU A 213 18.18 6.41 -24.22
C LEU A 213 18.54 7.23 -25.46
N GLU A 214 19.24 8.36 -25.25
CA GLU A 214 19.66 9.23 -26.32
C GLU A 214 21.05 8.82 -26.83
N PRO A 215 21.20 8.44 -28.11
CA PRO A 215 22.49 8.10 -28.67
C PRO A 215 23.28 9.36 -29.03
N GLU A 216 24.50 9.46 -28.51
CA GLU A 216 25.47 10.51 -28.82
C GLU A 216 26.71 9.91 -29.47
N SER A 217 27.47 10.76 -30.17
CA SER A 217 28.78 10.38 -30.71
C SER A 217 29.88 11.16 -30.01
N ALA A 218 31.05 10.53 -29.83
CA ALA A 218 32.22 11.19 -29.27
C ALA A 218 32.65 12.45 -30.06
N VAL A 219 32.27 12.53 -31.35
CA VAL A 219 32.67 13.61 -32.27
C VAL A 219 31.79 14.86 -32.13
N LEU A 220 30.47 14.69 -31.97
CA LEU A 220 29.53 15.82 -31.84
C LEU A 220 29.37 16.32 -30.40
N GLY A 221 29.78 15.53 -29.40
CA GLY A 221 29.57 15.85 -27.99
C GLY A 221 28.09 15.85 -27.59
N CYS A 222 27.82 16.26 -26.35
CA CYS A 222 26.47 16.33 -25.81
C CYS A 222 25.74 17.56 -26.35
N ALA A 223 24.53 17.39 -26.90
CA ALA A 223 23.75 18.53 -27.41
C ALA A 223 23.34 19.51 -26.30
N ASP A 224 23.16 19.02 -25.06
CA ASP A 224 22.80 19.81 -23.88
C ASP A 224 24.00 20.46 -23.18
N HIS A 225 25.22 20.05 -23.54
CA HIS A 225 26.46 20.68 -23.12
C HIS A 225 27.41 20.71 -24.32
N PRO A 226 27.20 21.64 -25.28
CA PRO A 226 28.12 21.78 -26.40
C PRO A 226 29.51 22.05 -25.81
N ALA A 227 30.48 21.20 -26.16
CA ALA A 227 31.85 21.37 -25.72
C ALA A 227 32.32 22.78 -26.14
N HIS A 228 32.64 23.61 -25.16
CA HIS A 228 33.30 24.90 -25.37
C HIS A 228 34.78 24.70 -25.70
#